data_AF-A0A098EV26-F1
#
_entry.id   AF-A0A098EV26-F1
#
_cell.length_a   1.000
_cell.length_b   1.000
_cell.length_c   1.000
_cell.angle_alpha   90.00
_cell.angle_beta   90.00
_cell.angle_gamma   90.00
#
_symmetry.space_group_name_H-M   'P 1'
#
loop_
_entity.id
_entity.type
_entity.pdbx_description
1 polymer ?
#
loop_
_entity_poly.entity_id
_entity_poly.type
_entity_poly.pdbx_seq_one_letter_code
_entity_poly.pdbx_strand_id
1 'polypeptide(L)' 'MIQDPDNLIYEIAWKSVDEIRNLELSFPEDRDFLIEAITAHKKLSV' A
#
# COMPACT_ATOMS: atom_id res chain seq x y z
N MET A 1 11.74 -17.01 3.74
CA MET A 1 11.12 -16.79 5.07
C MET A 1 11.25 -15.31 5.35
N ILE A 2 10.15 -14.60 5.56
CA ILE A 2 10.22 -13.19 5.96
C ILE A 2 10.74 -13.19 7.39
N GLN A 3 11.82 -12.46 7.65
CA GLN A 3 12.41 -12.35 8.99
C GLN A 3 11.98 -11.01 9.55
N ASP A 4 11.17 -11.06 10.61
CA ASP A 4 10.72 -9.88 11.34
C ASP A 4 11.26 -9.95 12.79
N PRO A 5 12.57 -9.67 12.99
CA PRO A 5 13.21 -9.82 14.29
C PRO A 5 12.69 -8.83 15.35
N ASP A 6 12.13 -7.70 14.92
CA ASP A 6 11.55 -6.68 15.79
C ASP A 6 10.03 -6.81 15.97
N ASN A 7 9.37 -7.66 15.17
CA ASN A 7 7.92 -7.93 15.19
C ASN A 7 7.07 -6.69 14.90
N LEU A 8 7.59 -5.74 14.11
CA LEU A 8 6.87 -4.51 13.74
C LEU A 8 5.99 -4.71 12.50
N ILE A 9 6.13 -5.82 11.78
CA ILE A 9 5.33 -6.10 10.60
C ILE A 9 4.03 -6.79 11.03
N TYR A 10 2.92 -6.05 10.96
CA TYR A 10 1.61 -6.61 11.25
C TYR A 10 1.13 -7.62 10.18
N GLU A 11 1.21 -7.25 8.90
CA GLU A 11 0.75 -8.07 7.77
C GLU A 11 1.53 -7.71 6.50
N ILE A 12 1.77 -8.71 5.64
CA ILE A 12 2.26 -8.49 4.28
C ILE A 12 1.27 -9.10 3.30
N ALA A 13 0.67 -8.26 2.47
CA ALA A 13 -0.26 -8.67 1.45
C ALA A 13 -0.19 -7.73 0.24
N TRP A 14 -0.52 -8.27 -0.94
CA TRP A 14 -0.83 -7.45 -2.10
C TRP A 14 -2.25 -6.91 -1.94
N LYS A 15 -2.42 -5.60 -2.06
CA LYS A 15 -3.73 -4.92 -1.96
C LYS A 15 -4.02 -4.19 -3.26
N SER A 16 -5.27 -4.25 -3.69
CA SER A 16 -5.81 -3.42 -4.76
C SER A 16 -5.93 -1.95 -4.32
N VAL A 17 -6.14 -1.05 -5.29
CA VAL A 17 -6.37 0.39 -5.01
C VAL A 17 -7.56 0.60 -4.08
N ASP A 18 -8.63 -0.17 -4.24
CA ASP A 18 -9.83 -0.08 -3.40
C ASP A 18 -9.57 -0.54 -1.96
N GLU A 19 -8.70 -1.54 -1.78
CA GLU A 19 -8.28 -1.99 -0.45
C GLU A 19 -7.38 -0.96 0.24
N ILE A 20 -6.48 -0.28 -0.50
CA ILE A 20 -5.60 0.77 0.06
C ILE A 20 -6.41 1.95 0.63
N ARG A 21 -7.55 2.29 0.01
CA ARG A 21 -8.46 3.35 0.54
C ARG A 21 -8.94 3.06 1.96
N ASN A 22 -9.04 1.78 2.32
CA ASN A 22 -9.57 1.29 3.59
C ASN A 22 -8.48 0.70 4.50
N LEU A 23 -7.20 1.02 4.26
CA LEU A 23 -6.09 0.48 5.02
C LEU A 23 -6.11 0.99 6.46
N GLU A 24 -6.50 0.13 7.41
CA GLU A 24 -6.78 0.53 8.80
C GLU A 24 -5.54 1.04 9.55
N LEU A 25 -4.38 0.43 9.32
CA LEU A 25 -3.11 0.76 9.97
C LEU A 25 -2.28 1.76 9.14
N SER A 26 -2.94 2.72 8.49
CA SER A 26 -2.28 3.83 7.81
C SER A 26 -2.94 5.16 8.07
N PHE A 27 -2.15 6.22 7.99
CA PHE A 27 -2.66 7.58 7.99
C PHE A 27 -3.46 7.84 6.71
N PRO A 28 -4.59 8.57 6.77
CA PRO A 28 -5.39 8.88 5.60
C PRO A 28 -4.60 9.53 4.46
N GLU A 29 -3.64 10.40 4.79
CA GLU A 29 -2.80 11.13 3.82
C GLU A 29 -1.89 10.19 3.01
N ASP A 30 -1.40 9.12 3.65
CA ASP A 30 -0.54 8.13 2.99
C ASP A 30 -1.32 7.33 1.93
N ARG A 31 -2.62 7.12 2.14
CA ARG A 31 -3.48 6.36 1.21
C ARG A 31 -3.57 7.05 -0.14
N ASP A 32 -3.79 8.37 -0.12
CA ASP A 32 -3.89 9.17 -1.33
C ASP A 32 -2.56 9.16 -2.11
N PHE A 33 -1.43 9.31 -1.39
CA PHE A 33 -0.10 9.21 -1.98
C PHE A 33 0.16 7.85 -2.66
N LEU A 34 -0.16 6.74 -1.97
CA LEU A 34 0.01 5.39 -2.51
C LEU A 34 -0.84 5.15 -3.76
N ILE A 35 -2.09 5.62 -3.74
CA ILE A 35 -3.02 5.48 -4.88
C ILE A 35 -2.52 6.30 -6.08
N GLU A 36 -2.03 7.52 -5.86
CA GLU A 36 -1.43 8.34 -6.91
C GLU A 36 -0.22 7.64 -7.53
N ALA A 37 0.70 7.09 -6.72
CA ALA A 37 1.90 6.40 -7.22
C ALA A 37 1.57 5.18 -8.10
N ILE A 38 0.56 4.39 -7.70
CA ILE A 38 0.09 3.22 -8.45
C ILE A 38 -0.58 3.64 -9.77
N THR A 39 -1.42 4.66 -9.73
CA THR A 39 -2.18 5.12 -10.90
C THR A 39 -1.31 5.91 -11.89
N ALA A 40 -0.28 6.62 -11.41
CA ALA A 40 0.71 7.29 -12.26
C ALA A 40 1.47 6.29 -13.13
N HIS A 41 1.80 5.10 -12.60
CA HIS A 41 2.45 4.03 -13.37
C HIS A 41 1.55 3.48 -14.49
N LYS A 42 0.22 3.45 -14.32
CA LYS A 42 -0.69 3.00 -15.38
C LYS A 42 -0.70 3.93 -16.61
N LYS A 43 -0.41 5.22 -16.43
CA LYS A 43 -0.41 6.19 -17.54
C LYS A 43 0.78 6.03 -18.49
N LEU A 44 1.85 5.35 -18.08
CA LEU A 44 3.06 5.12 -18.89
C LEU A 44 2.99 3.88 -19.79
N SER A 45 1.91 3.09 -19.71
CA SER A 45 1.73 1.87 -20.52
C SER A 45 0.73 2.05 -21.67
N VAL A 46 0.51 3.29 -22.12
CA VAL A 46 -0.33 3.64 -23.29
C VAL A 46 0.54 4.10 -24.43
#